data_AF-A0A520CYC3-F1
#
_entry.id   AF-A0A520CYC3-F1
#
_cell.length_a   1.000
_cell.length_b   1.000
_cell.length_c   1.000
_cell.angle_alpha   90.00
_cell.angle_beta   90.00
_cell.angle_gamma   90.00
#
_symmetry.space_group_name_H-M   'P 1'
#
loop_
_entity.id
_entity.type
_entity.pdbx_description
1 polymer ?
#
loop_
_entity_poly.entity_id
_entity_poly.type
_entity_poly.pdbx_seq_one_letter_code
_entity_poly.pdbx_strand_id
1 'polypeptide(L)'
;MRDGKQSFRVYPLNEKGIYMGDGYKKVTIEQNPSYVLIANRDIYMPDTVAKVLPSFFSLSDGTGYSYTNGAANSAKIDFGIYRTPVINGQGIITGYLHNIYNTSAPASTFPIYDVSTWTKRLTKFSAPVASQGTIFTNSAFSGSTIETLAKARTINLNATTTGITSTSAVFFQTPEGKYGMLYFFFFTSDIDKKPYCNVSVKMQK
;
A
#
# COMPACT_ATOMS: atom_id res chain seq x y z
N MET A 1 -16.40 11.20 0.61
CA MET A 1 -17.39 10.90 1.66
C MET A 1 -16.65 10.37 2.88
N ARG A 2 -17.08 10.71 4.10
CA ARG A 2 -16.49 10.23 5.36
C ARG A 2 -17.37 9.09 5.90
N ASP A 3 -16.79 7.95 6.26
CA ASP A 3 -17.55 6.77 6.71
C ASP A 3 -17.54 6.66 8.25
N GLY A 4 -18.36 5.77 8.82
CA GLY A 4 -18.35 5.50 10.27
C GLY A 4 -18.93 6.64 11.12
N LYS A 5 -19.85 7.42 10.53
CA LYS A 5 -20.48 8.57 11.17
C LYS A 5 -21.40 8.14 12.30
N GLN A 6 -21.14 8.65 13.51
CA GLN A 6 -22.14 8.72 14.57
C GLN A 6 -22.67 10.14 14.65
N SER A 7 -23.99 10.29 14.67
CA SER A 7 -24.65 11.58 14.82
C SER A 7 -25.17 11.73 16.24
N PHE A 8 -24.68 12.73 16.94
CA PHE A 8 -25.18 13.16 18.23
C PHE A 8 -26.12 14.34 18.03
N ARG A 9 -27.26 14.30 18.71
CA ARG A 9 -28.20 15.41 18.80
C ARG A 9 -27.92 16.14 20.10
N VAL A 10 -27.66 17.45 20.04
CA VAL A 10 -27.51 18.26 21.23
C VAL A 10 -28.91 18.65 21.69
N TYR A 11 -29.28 18.30 22.94
CA TYR A 11 -30.61 18.58 23.50
C TYR A 11 -30.52 19.68 24.57
N PRO A 12 -30.47 20.97 24.18
CA PRO A 12 -30.30 22.05 25.14
C PRO A 12 -31.60 22.29 25.94
N LEU A 13 -31.45 22.41 27.26
CA LEU A 13 -32.49 22.77 28.21
C LEU A 13 -32.20 24.15 28.80
N ASN A 14 -33.24 24.93 29.11
CA ASN A 14 -33.09 26.15 29.91
C ASN A 14 -32.96 25.82 31.40
N GLU A 15 -32.77 26.84 32.24
CA GLU A 15 -32.69 26.72 33.71
C GLU A 15 -33.93 26.08 34.36
N LYS A 16 -35.07 26.06 33.64
CA LYS A 16 -36.33 25.44 34.07
C LYS A 16 -36.54 24.03 33.50
N GLY A 17 -35.55 23.45 32.84
CA GLY A 17 -35.64 22.11 32.22
C GLY A 17 -36.47 22.05 30.94
N ILE A 18 -36.83 23.19 30.34
CA ILE A 18 -37.60 23.25 29.09
C ILE A 18 -36.65 23.17 27.90
N TYR A 19 -36.96 22.27 26.97
CA TYR A 19 -36.23 22.12 25.73
C TYR A 19 -36.29 23.39 24.87
N MET A 20 -35.14 23.94 24.53
CA MET A 20 -35.04 25.22 23.81
C MET A 20 -34.98 25.07 22.29
N GLY A 21 -35.04 23.84 21.78
CA GLY A 21 -34.81 23.55 20.37
C GLY A 21 -33.32 23.42 20.04
N ASP A 22 -33.02 22.53 19.09
CA ASP A 22 -31.66 22.25 18.62
C ASP A 22 -31.44 22.67 17.15
N GLY A 23 -32.47 23.22 16.51
CA GLY A 23 -32.45 23.62 15.10
C GLY A 23 -32.09 22.47 14.15
N TYR A 24 -32.32 21.21 14.53
CA TYR A 24 -31.88 20.01 13.81
C TYR A 24 -30.36 19.91 13.59
N LYS A 25 -29.56 20.65 14.37
CA LYS A 25 -28.10 20.61 14.26
C LYS A 25 -27.59 19.29 14.83
N LYS A 26 -26.92 18.51 13.98
CA LYS A 26 -26.30 17.23 14.34
C LYS A 26 -24.79 17.41 14.42
N VAL A 27 -24.18 16.97 15.51
CA VAL A 27 -22.72 16.81 15.60
C VAL A 27 -22.40 15.43 15.07
N THR A 28 -21.63 15.36 13.98
CA THR A 28 -21.21 14.07 13.42
C THR A 28 -19.76 13.83 13.80
N ILE A 29 -19.49 12.73 14.49
CA ILE A 29 -18.14 12.32 14.90
C ILE A 29 -17.80 11.03 14.17
N GLU A 30 -16.55 10.93 13.69
CA GLU A 30 -15.99 9.68 13.18
C GLU A 30 -15.41 8.89 14.37
N GLN A 31 -16.06 7.79 14.74
CA GLN A 31 -15.61 7.03 15.92
C GLN A 31 -14.52 6.02 15.58
N ASN A 32 -14.51 5.46 14.36
CA ASN A 32 -13.51 4.49 13.92
C ASN A 32 -13.14 4.74 12.44
N PRO A 33 -11.84 4.80 12.10
CA PRO A 33 -11.43 4.86 10.71
C PRO A 33 -11.95 3.62 9.96
N SER A 34 -12.64 3.83 8.84
CA SER A 34 -13.11 2.77 7.93
C SER A 34 -12.00 2.17 7.07
N TYR A 35 -10.75 2.51 7.38
CA TYR A 35 -9.56 2.05 6.68
C TYR A 35 -8.45 1.73 7.69
N VAL A 36 -7.49 0.93 7.24
CA VAL A 36 -6.23 0.66 7.92
C VAL A 36 -5.16 1.58 7.34
N LEU A 37 -4.35 2.19 8.21
CA LEU A 37 -3.13 2.90 7.84
C LEU A 37 -1.93 2.11 8.34
N ILE A 38 -1.06 1.70 7.42
CA ILE A 38 0.27 1.18 7.74
C ILE A 38 1.27 2.25 7.32
N ALA A 39 1.87 2.93 8.28
CA ALA A 39 2.73 4.09 8.01
C ALA A 39 4.22 3.71 7.99
N ASN A 40 4.98 4.39 7.13
CA ASN A 40 6.44 4.46 7.11
C ASN A 40 7.12 3.09 7.24
N ARG A 41 6.86 2.20 6.29
CA ARG A 41 7.50 0.90 6.20
C ARG A 41 8.61 0.91 5.18
N ASP A 42 9.77 0.45 5.60
CA ASP A 42 10.91 0.24 4.70
C ASP A 42 10.85 -1.18 4.15
N ILE A 43 10.81 -1.29 2.82
CA ILE A 43 10.86 -2.57 2.10
C ILE A 43 12.17 -2.61 1.34
N TYR A 44 13.01 -3.57 1.68
CA TYR A 44 14.35 -3.66 1.14
C TYR A 44 14.37 -4.37 -0.20
N MET A 45 15.22 -3.92 -1.09
CA MET A 45 15.51 -4.65 -2.33
C MET A 45 16.11 -6.01 -1.99
N PRO A 46 15.77 -7.06 -2.74
CA PRO A 46 16.23 -8.40 -2.46
C PRO A 46 17.75 -8.53 -2.61
N ASP A 47 18.37 -9.22 -1.66
CA ASP A 47 19.78 -9.58 -1.67
C ASP A 47 19.95 -11.04 -2.14
N THR A 48 20.86 -11.31 -3.06
CA THR A 48 21.01 -12.66 -3.63
C THR A 48 21.88 -13.59 -2.78
N VAL A 49 22.56 -13.06 -1.75
CA VAL A 49 23.61 -13.77 -1.02
C VAL A 49 23.09 -14.36 0.28
N ALA A 50 22.62 -13.51 1.20
CA ALA A 50 22.13 -13.91 2.51
C ALA A 50 20.61 -14.19 2.50
N LYS A 51 19.88 -13.53 1.61
CA LYS A 51 18.42 -13.57 1.43
C LYS A 51 17.64 -13.22 2.70
N VAL A 52 18.22 -12.35 3.53
CA VAL A 52 17.71 -11.99 4.86
C VAL A 52 17.01 -10.64 4.88
N LEU A 53 17.17 -9.83 3.84
CA LEU A 53 16.49 -8.53 3.77
C LEU A 53 14.96 -8.70 3.62
N PRO A 54 14.16 -7.86 4.29
CA PRO A 54 12.70 -7.93 4.22
C PRO A 54 12.20 -7.32 2.89
N SER A 55 12.18 -8.16 1.85
CA SER A 55 11.81 -7.80 0.48
C SER A 55 10.39 -8.16 0.08
N PHE A 56 9.66 -8.82 0.98
CA PHE A 56 8.25 -9.17 0.84
C PHE A 56 7.43 -8.44 1.88
N PHE A 57 6.16 -8.16 1.60
CA PHE A 57 5.32 -7.36 2.48
C PHE A 57 3.90 -7.92 2.59
N SER A 58 3.35 -7.86 3.80
CA SER A 58 1.93 -8.15 4.06
C SER A 58 1.12 -6.87 4.25
N LEU A 59 0.03 -6.75 3.50
CA LEU A 59 -0.95 -5.68 3.64
C LEU A 59 -1.88 -5.91 4.84
N SER A 60 -1.93 -7.14 5.38
CA SER A 60 -2.82 -7.51 6.49
C SER A 60 -2.30 -7.02 7.84
N ASP A 61 -0.99 -7.12 8.08
CA ASP A 61 -0.35 -6.78 9.36
C ASP A 61 0.77 -5.74 9.21
N GLY A 62 1.13 -5.37 7.98
CA GLY A 62 2.18 -4.39 7.71
C GLY A 62 3.60 -4.90 7.99
N THR A 63 3.79 -6.21 8.05
CA THR A 63 5.07 -6.87 8.32
C THR A 63 5.86 -7.08 7.04
N GLY A 64 7.17 -6.80 7.11
CA GLY A 64 8.14 -7.18 6.10
C GLY A 64 8.69 -8.58 6.35
N TYR A 65 8.77 -9.40 5.31
CA TYR A 65 9.30 -10.76 5.35
C TYR A 65 10.50 -10.88 4.42
N SER A 66 11.50 -11.64 4.84
CA SER A 66 12.65 -12.01 4.01
C SER A 66 12.33 -13.25 3.19
N TYR A 67 13.24 -13.64 2.30
CA TYR A 67 13.11 -14.94 1.64
C TYR A 67 13.25 -16.10 2.64
N THR A 68 14.17 -15.97 3.61
CA THR A 68 14.45 -17.02 4.61
C THR A 68 13.28 -17.32 5.54
N ASN A 69 12.43 -16.34 5.87
CA ASN A 69 11.23 -16.55 6.70
C ASN A 69 9.91 -16.48 5.90
N GLY A 70 9.98 -16.13 4.62
CA GLY A 70 8.81 -15.86 3.80
C GLY A 70 8.00 -17.11 3.47
N ALA A 71 8.63 -18.28 3.29
CA ALA A 71 7.92 -19.53 2.99
C ALA A 71 6.91 -19.88 4.10
N ALA A 72 7.33 -19.80 5.37
CA ALA A 72 6.50 -20.08 6.54
C ALA A 72 5.36 -19.07 6.73
N ASN A 73 5.51 -17.86 6.19
CA ASN A 73 4.53 -16.77 6.31
C ASN A 73 3.84 -16.44 4.98
N SER A 74 4.04 -17.27 3.95
CA SER A 74 3.67 -16.95 2.57
C SER A 74 2.18 -16.69 2.36
N ALA A 75 1.34 -17.33 3.17
CA ALA A 75 -0.11 -17.12 3.19
C ALA A 75 -0.53 -15.68 3.56
N LYS A 76 0.38 -14.86 4.11
CA LYS A 76 0.16 -13.44 4.45
C LYS A 76 0.81 -12.46 3.47
N ILE A 77 1.73 -12.93 2.62
CA ILE A 77 2.55 -12.05 1.77
C ILE A 77 1.75 -11.65 0.52
N ASP A 78 1.50 -10.36 0.37
CA ASP A 78 0.75 -9.81 -0.76
C ASP A 78 1.66 -9.48 -1.95
N PHE A 79 2.88 -9.00 -1.69
CA PHE A 79 3.82 -8.67 -2.76
C PHE A 79 5.28 -8.74 -2.32
N GLY A 80 6.17 -8.82 -3.30
CA GLY A 80 7.59 -8.54 -3.17
C GLY A 80 8.00 -7.33 -4.00
N ILE A 81 9.20 -6.81 -3.74
CA ILE A 81 9.82 -5.73 -4.52
C ILE A 81 11.00 -6.25 -5.35
N TYR A 82 11.24 -5.62 -6.49
CA TYR A 82 12.43 -5.85 -7.31
C TYR A 82 12.82 -4.58 -8.04
N ARG A 83 13.99 -4.64 -8.68
CA ARG A 83 14.46 -3.59 -9.56
C ARG A 83 15.09 -4.16 -10.82
N THR A 84 14.96 -3.43 -11.92
CA THR A 84 15.61 -3.77 -13.20
C THR A 84 16.56 -2.66 -13.60
N PRO A 85 17.80 -2.98 -14.04
CA PRO A 85 18.73 -1.96 -14.49
C PRO A 85 18.19 -1.25 -15.74
N VAL A 86 18.35 0.07 -15.78
CA VAL A 86 18.17 0.87 -16.99
C VAL A 86 19.51 0.90 -17.69
N ILE A 87 19.55 0.35 -18.91
CA ILE A 87 20.76 0.22 -19.71
C ILE A 87 20.69 1.22 -20.86
N ASN A 88 21.72 2.05 -21.00
CA ASN A 88 21.79 3.00 -22.12
C ASN A 88 22.18 2.30 -23.45
N GLY A 89 22.22 3.06 -24.55
CA GLY A 89 22.60 2.54 -25.87
C GLY A 89 24.04 1.99 -25.98
N GLN A 90 24.86 2.14 -24.93
CA GLN A 90 26.23 1.64 -24.84
C GLN A 90 26.36 0.42 -23.90
N GLY A 91 25.25 -0.11 -23.38
CA GLY A 91 25.28 -1.25 -22.46
C GLY A 91 25.61 -0.88 -21.00
N ILE A 92 25.65 0.40 -20.65
CA ILE A 92 25.99 0.89 -19.31
C ILE A 92 24.72 1.06 -18.47
N ILE A 93 24.75 0.59 -17.22
CA ILE A 93 23.67 0.81 -16.26
C ILE A 93 23.69 2.28 -15.82
N THR A 94 22.61 3.01 -16.14
CA THR A 94 22.45 4.43 -15.78
C THR A 94 21.47 4.64 -14.63
N GLY A 95 20.75 3.60 -14.22
CA GLY A 95 19.79 3.67 -13.13
C GLY A 95 19.04 2.35 -12.94
N TYR A 96 17.97 2.41 -12.15
CA TYR A 96 17.12 1.26 -11.87
C TYR A 96 15.64 1.66 -11.89
N LEU A 97 14.80 0.82 -12.50
CA LEU A 97 13.35 0.88 -12.34
C LEU A 97 12.94 -0.01 -11.19
N HIS A 98 12.23 0.55 -10.21
CA HIS A 98 11.71 -0.18 -9.05
C HIS A 98 10.29 -0.65 -9.32
N ASN A 99 9.95 -1.86 -8.93
CA ASN A 99 8.66 -2.46 -9.22
C ASN A 99 8.23 -3.44 -8.14
N ILE A 100 6.92 -3.69 -8.05
CA ILE A 100 6.36 -4.70 -7.15
C ILE A 100 5.68 -5.81 -7.94
N TYR A 101 5.54 -6.97 -7.32
CA TYR A 101 4.89 -8.14 -7.91
C TYR A 101 4.17 -8.94 -6.82
N ASN A 102 3.05 -9.56 -7.17
CA ASN A 102 2.45 -10.57 -6.31
C ASN A 102 3.23 -11.88 -6.44
N THR A 103 3.20 -12.72 -5.42
CA THR A 103 3.99 -13.96 -5.41
C THR A 103 3.51 -15.00 -6.42
N SER A 104 2.38 -14.79 -7.10
CA SER A 104 1.89 -15.64 -8.19
C SER A 104 2.49 -15.33 -9.56
N ALA A 105 3.17 -14.19 -9.70
CA ALA A 105 3.91 -13.89 -10.92
C ALA A 105 4.98 -14.99 -11.14
N PRO A 106 5.04 -15.61 -12.33
CA PRO A 106 5.94 -16.73 -12.57
C PRO A 106 7.41 -16.33 -12.35
N ALA A 107 8.17 -17.23 -11.72
CA ALA A 107 9.60 -17.05 -11.42
C ALA A 107 10.45 -16.73 -12.67
N SER A 108 9.96 -17.09 -13.86
CA SER A 108 10.61 -16.81 -15.15
C SER A 108 10.67 -15.32 -15.50
N THR A 109 9.85 -14.46 -14.89
CA THR A 109 9.80 -13.03 -15.23
C THR A 109 10.72 -12.19 -14.34
N PHE A 110 11.07 -12.65 -13.12
CA PHE A 110 11.82 -11.86 -12.14
C PHE A 110 12.77 -12.72 -11.28
N PRO A 111 14.01 -12.98 -11.74
CA PRO A 111 14.80 -14.14 -11.34
C PRO A 111 15.59 -13.96 -10.02
N ILE A 112 15.09 -13.20 -9.05
CA ILE A 112 15.87 -12.95 -7.82
C ILE A 112 15.66 -14.07 -6.79
N TYR A 113 14.41 -14.53 -6.61
CA TYR A 113 14.06 -15.59 -5.67
C TYR A 113 13.06 -16.57 -6.28
N ASP A 114 13.23 -17.87 -6.02
CA ASP A 114 12.24 -18.88 -6.37
C ASP A 114 11.18 -18.99 -5.28
N VAL A 115 10.00 -18.45 -5.56
CA VAL A 115 8.85 -18.53 -4.65
C VAL A 115 7.85 -19.59 -5.10
N SER A 116 8.15 -20.45 -6.08
CA SER A 116 7.18 -21.36 -6.72
C SER A 116 6.36 -22.21 -5.74
N THR A 117 6.98 -22.67 -4.65
CA THR A 117 6.36 -23.52 -3.61
C THR A 117 5.55 -22.76 -2.56
N TRP A 118 5.59 -21.43 -2.56
CA TRP A 118 4.91 -20.60 -1.55
C TRP A 118 3.40 -20.56 -1.76
N THR A 119 2.64 -20.40 -0.67
CA THR A 119 1.22 -20.06 -0.75
C THR A 119 1.07 -18.68 -1.40
N LYS A 120 0.15 -18.57 -2.37
CA LYS A 120 0.02 -17.38 -3.21
C LYS A 120 -1.15 -16.51 -2.78
N ARG A 121 -0.90 -15.22 -2.58
CA ARG A 121 -1.95 -14.20 -2.54
C ARG A 121 -1.99 -13.48 -3.88
N LEU A 122 -3.14 -13.49 -4.53
CA LEU A 122 -3.35 -12.95 -5.88
C LEU A 122 -3.67 -11.45 -5.88
N THR A 123 -2.97 -10.67 -5.07
CA THR A 123 -3.17 -9.20 -5.02
C THR A 123 -2.87 -8.59 -6.39
N LYS A 124 -3.79 -7.77 -6.89
CA LYS A 124 -3.66 -7.10 -8.19
C LYS A 124 -3.27 -5.65 -8.00
N PHE A 125 -2.52 -5.11 -8.96
CA PHE A 125 -2.01 -3.74 -8.93
C PHE A 125 -2.48 -2.92 -10.12
N SER A 126 -2.55 -1.61 -9.95
CA SER A 126 -2.59 -0.64 -11.03
C SER A 126 -1.19 -0.36 -11.57
N ALA A 127 -1.11 0.32 -12.71
CA ALA A 127 0.11 1.02 -13.07
C ALA A 127 0.45 2.11 -12.01
N PRO A 128 1.73 2.42 -11.79
CA PRO A 128 2.14 3.52 -10.91
C PRO A 128 1.58 4.86 -11.40
N VAL A 129 1.11 5.69 -10.46
CA VAL A 129 0.59 7.03 -10.72
C VAL A 129 1.47 8.05 -10.01
N ALA A 130 2.02 9.02 -10.74
CA ALA A 130 2.90 10.04 -10.18
C ALA A 130 2.15 11.09 -9.33
N SER A 131 2.89 11.81 -8.49
CA SER A 131 2.42 13.00 -7.76
C SER A 131 1.19 12.76 -6.88
N GLN A 132 1.21 11.68 -6.09
CA GLN A 132 0.06 11.22 -5.31
C GLN A 132 0.10 11.62 -3.83
N GLY A 133 1.07 12.43 -3.39
CA GLY A 133 1.19 12.84 -1.98
C GLY A 133 -0.06 13.55 -1.44
N THR A 134 -0.57 14.55 -2.17
CA THR A 134 -1.81 15.26 -1.79
C THR A 134 -3.02 14.33 -1.77
N ILE A 135 -3.12 13.41 -2.74
CA ILE A 135 -4.23 12.44 -2.81
C ILE A 135 -4.17 11.49 -1.61
N PHE A 136 -2.98 10.98 -1.28
CA PHE A 136 -2.78 10.09 -0.15
C PHE A 136 -3.15 10.77 1.17
N THR A 137 -2.72 12.01 1.40
CA THR A 137 -2.97 12.72 2.67
C THR A 137 -4.40 13.26 2.76
N ASN A 138 -4.91 13.88 1.69
CA ASN A 138 -6.11 14.73 1.76
C ASN A 138 -7.35 14.15 1.08
N SER A 139 -7.24 13.08 0.28
CA SER A 139 -8.38 12.48 -0.44
C SER A 139 -8.66 11.05 -0.01
N ALA A 140 -7.62 10.25 0.24
CA ALA A 140 -7.72 8.89 0.77
C ALA A 140 -7.93 8.90 2.30
N PHE A 141 -9.00 9.53 2.79
CA PHE A 141 -9.28 9.66 4.22
C PHE A 141 -10.39 8.74 4.75
N SER A 142 -10.99 7.90 3.91
CA SER A 142 -11.97 6.89 4.31
C SER A 142 -11.89 5.67 3.38
N GLY A 143 -12.41 4.53 3.83
CA GLY A 143 -12.55 3.32 3.02
C GLY A 143 -13.30 3.58 1.71
N SER A 144 -14.40 4.33 1.72
CA SER A 144 -15.16 4.66 0.51
C SER A 144 -14.40 5.56 -0.47
N THR A 145 -13.61 6.53 0.02
CA THR A 145 -12.80 7.36 -0.89
C THR A 145 -11.60 6.59 -1.42
N ILE A 146 -10.98 5.72 -0.61
CA ILE A 146 -9.91 4.81 -1.05
C ILE A 146 -10.43 3.90 -2.16
N GLU A 147 -11.59 3.27 -1.97
CA GLU A 147 -12.23 2.42 -2.97
C GLU A 147 -12.54 3.19 -4.25
N THR A 148 -13.10 4.39 -4.14
CA THR A 148 -13.40 5.25 -5.31
C THR A 148 -12.13 5.59 -6.09
N LEU A 149 -11.05 5.98 -5.41
CA LEU A 149 -9.77 6.30 -6.02
C LEU A 149 -9.13 5.07 -6.68
N ALA A 150 -9.23 3.91 -6.05
CA ALA A 150 -8.72 2.65 -6.58
C ALA A 150 -9.51 2.19 -7.81
N LYS A 151 -10.84 2.23 -7.77
CA LYS A 151 -11.72 1.88 -8.90
C LYS A 151 -11.63 2.83 -10.08
N ALA A 152 -11.15 4.06 -9.88
CA ALA A 152 -10.80 4.97 -10.98
C ALA A 152 -9.56 4.51 -11.77
N ARG A 153 -8.90 3.43 -11.34
CA ARG A 153 -7.74 2.83 -12.00
C ARG A 153 -8.06 1.43 -12.51
N THR A 154 -7.38 1.03 -13.57
CA THR A 154 -7.34 -0.37 -14.00
C THR A 154 -6.42 -1.15 -13.06
N ILE A 155 -6.98 -2.03 -12.24
CA ILE A 155 -6.25 -2.90 -11.29
C ILE A 155 -6.30 -4.34 -11.82
N ASN A 156 -5.31 -4.73 -12.62
CA ASN A 156 -5.25 -6.05 -13.26
C ASN A 156 -3.83 -6.63 -13.32
N LEU A 157 -2.81 -5.87 -12.91
CA LEU A 157 -1.42 -6.27 -13.04
C LEU A 157 -1.03 -7.25 -11.93
N ASN A 158 -0.27 -8.28 -12.29
CA ASN A 158 0.42 -9.13 -11.31
C ASN A 158 1.76 -8.52 -10.87
N ALA A 159 2.32 -7.63 -11.68
CA ALA A 159 3.53 -6.88 -11.39
C ALA A 159 3.49 -5.53 -12.10
N THR A 160 4.06 -4.49 -11.50
CA THR A 160 4.31 -3.22 -12.20
C THR A 160 5.54 -3.37 -13.08
N THR A 161 5.62 -2.68 -14.21
CA THR A 161 6.80 -2.79 -15.11
C THR A 161 7.36 -1.45 -15.56
N THR A 162 6.60 -0.37 -15.41
CA THR A 162 6.95 0.99 -15.87
C THR A 162 7.86 1.74 -14.89
N GLY A 163 8.20 1.14 -13.75
CA GLY A 163 8.94 1.80 -12.69
C GLY A 163 8.05 2.64 -11.77
N ILE A 164 8.29 2.49 -10.48
CA ILE A 164 7.70 3.26 -9.40
C ILE A 164 8.72 4.34 -9.02
N THR A 165 8.25 5.59 -8.93
CA THR A 165 9.08 6.75 -8.59
C THR A 165 8.70 7.29 -7.21
N SER A 166 9.56 8.13 -6.64
CA SER A 166 9.25 8.86 -5.40
C SER A 166 7.97 9.68 -5.57
N THR A 167 7.17 9.78 -4.50
CA THR A 167 5.85 10.44 -4.47
C THR A 167 4.79 9.84 -5.39
N SER A 168 5.02 8.64 -5.93
CA SER A 168 4.02 7.90 -6.70
C SER A 168 3.16 7.00 -5.81
N ALA A 169 2.03 6.56 -6.35
CA ALA A 169 1.22 5.54 -5.72
C ALA A 169 0.89 4.39 -6.67
N VAL A 170 0.68 3.22 -6.08
CA VAL A 170 0.14 2.04 -6.75
C VAL A 170 -1.15 1.66 -6.03
N PHE A 171 -2.26 1.60 -6.77
CA PHE A 171 -3.53 1.14 -6.23
C PHE A 171 -3.61 -0.36 -6.34
N PHE A 172 -4.32 -1.01 -5.42
CA PHE A 172 -4.39 -2.46 -5.40
C PHE A 172 -5.77 -2.98 -4.97
N GLN A 173 -5.98 -4.25 -5.26
CA GLN A 173 -7.10 -5.05 -4.74
C GLN A 173 -6.55 -6.37 -4.20
N THR A 174 -6.85 -6.69 -2.94
CA THR A 174 -6.47 -7.96 -2.33
C THR A 174 -7.39 -9.11 -2.78
N PRO A 175 -7.02 -10.39 -2.58
CA PRO A 175 -7.87 -11.53 -2.90
C PRO A 175 -9.23 -11.50 -2.18
N GLU A 176 -9.30 -10.89 -1.00
CA GLU A 176 -10.53 -10.69 -0.23
C GLU A 176 -11.40 -9.54 -0.76
N GLY A 177 -10.98 -8.89 -1.86
CA GLY A 177 -11.71 -7.81 -2.51
C GLY A 177 -11.51 -6.44 -1.88
N LYS A 178 -10.57 -6.27 -0.95
CA LYS A 178 -10.29 -4.97 -0.31
C LYS A 178 -9.45 -4.10 -1.22
N TYR A 179 -9.86 -2.84 -1.36
CA TYR A 179 -9.14 -1.85 -2.15
C TYR A 179 -8.16 -1.05 -1.30
N GLY A 180 -7.04 -0.64 -1.89
CA GLY A 180 -6.08 0.21 -1.20
C GLY A 180 -5.13 0.96 -2.12
N MET A 181 -4.25 1.72 -1.49
CA MET A 181 -3.26 2.57 -2.09
C MET A 181 -1.93 2.42 -1.34
N LEU A 182 -0.89 2.03 -2.07
CA LEU A 182 0.52 2.09 -1.66
C LEU A 182 1.06 3.46 -2.08
N TYR A 183 1.62 4.23 -1.15
CA TYR A 183 2.27 5.50 -1.45
C TYR A 183 3.77 5.40 -1.16
N PHE A 184 4.59 5.60 -2.18
CA PHE A 184 6.04 5.48 -2.12
C PHE A 184 6.64 6.85 -1.89
N PHE A 185 7.26 7.07 -0.73
CA PHE A 185 7.86 8.37 -0.39
C PHE A 185 9.16 8.57 -1.15
N PHE A 186 10.07 7.62 -1.02
CA PHE A 186 11.41 7.70 -1.58
C PHE A 186 12.02 6.31 -1.77
N PHE A 187 13.06 6.27 -2.60
CA PHE A 187 13.94 5.14 -2.81
C PHE A 187 15.35 5.59 -2.42
N THR A 188 15.99 4.88 -1.50
CA THR A 188 17.33 5.23 -1.00
C THR A 188 18.07 3.99 -0.53
N SER A 189 19.19 4.15 0.17
CA SER A 189 19.93 3.05 0.80
C SER A 189 20.17 3.35 2.28
N ASP A 190 20.31 2.29 3.07
CA ASP A 190 20.72 2.40 4.46
C ASP A 190 22.23 2.66 4.59
N ILE A 191 22.72 2.68 5.83
CA ILE A 191 24.15 2.90 6.15
C ILE A 191 25.07 1.83 5.56
N ASP A 192 24.57 0.61 5.37
CA ASP A 192 25.28 -0.52 4.75
C ASP A 192 25.13 -0.52 3.22
N LYS A 193 24.55 0.53 2.64
CA LYS A 193 24.23 0.66 1.22
C LYS A 193 23.23 -0.39 0.70
N LYS A 194 22.39 -0.95 1.58
CA LYS A 194 21.29 -1.83 1.18
C LYS A 194 20.14 -0.96 0.68
N PRO A 195 19.72 -1.09 -0.59
CA PRO A 195 18.68 -0.24 -1.15
C PRO A 195 17.31 -0.65 -0.63
N TYR A 196 16.45 0.33 -0.38
CA TYR A 196 15.08 0.14 0.08
C TYR A 196 14.15 1.24 -0.46
N CYS A 197 12.85 1.00 -0.35
CA CYS A 197 11.83 2.03 -0.52
C CYS A 197 11.06 2.23 0.77
N ASN A 198 10.66 3.48 1.05
CA ASN A 198 9.72 3.76 2.11
C ASN A 198 8.29 3.87 1.55
N VAL A 199 7.37 3.11 2.14
CA VAL A 199 5.97 3.03 1.71
C VAL A 199 5.04 3.27 2.89
N SER A 200 3.93 3.96 2.64
CA SER A 200 2.75 3.91 3.51
C SER A 200 1.56 3.34 2.75
N VAL A 201 0.68 2.66 3.46
CA VAL A 201 -0.47 1.95 2.90
C VAL A 201 -1.74 2.48 3.54
N LYS A 202 -2.74 2.75 2.71
CA LYS A 202 -4.12 2.92 3.16
C LYS A 202 -5.00 1.87 2.48
N MET A 203 -5.77 1.13 3.27
CA MET A 203 -6.58 0.02 2.78
C MET A 203 -7.96 0.03 3.43
N GLN A 204 -9.00 -0.20 2.63
CA GLN A 204 -10.36 -0.38 3.11
C GLN A 204 -10.43 -1.54 4.13
N LYS A 205 -11.15 -1.32 5.24
CA LYS A 205 -11.44 -2.39 6.21
C LYS A 205 -12.50 -3.36 5.71
#